data_AF-A0A4Q3YCJ0-F1
#
_entry.id   AF-A0A4Q3YCJ0-F1
#
_cell.length_a   1.000
_cell.length_b   1.000
_cell.length_c   1.000
_cell.angle_alpha   90.00
_cell.angle_beta   90.00
_cell.angle_gamma   90.00
#
_symmetry.space_group_name_H-M   'P 1'
#
loop_
_entity.id
_entity.type
_entity.pdbx_description
1 polymer ?
#
loop_
_entity_poly.entity_id
_entity_poly.type
_entity_poly.pdbx_seq_one_letter_code
_entity_poly.pdbx_strand_id
1 'polypeptide(L)'
;MKMLAFAIVIFTILGPFSVSGMDRMTKGFPDLPKDARAVAERYMACQHFSGEFNGTGDERDKEVTKTLRELKCDRVEQDLERIKKKYERSPRVLEILKEADFLAAA
;
A
#
# COMPACT_ATOMS: atom_id res chain seq x y z
N MET A 1 54.71 -7.08 -22.10
CA MET A 1 53.43 -7.69 -21.71
C MET A 1 52.52 -6.58 -21.22
N LYS A 2 51.51 -6.17 -22.00
CA LYS A 2 50.59 -5.08 -21.64
C LYS A 2 49.40 -5.70 -20.90
N MET A 3 49.27 -5.41 -19.60
CA MET A 3 48.09 -5.78 -18.81
C MET A 3 46.89 -4.98 -19.33
N LEU A 4 45.93 -5.69 -19.93
CA LEU A 4 44.59 -5.18 -20.20
C LEU A 4 43.85 -5.12 -18.86
N ALA A 5 43.64 -3.91 -18.35
CA ALA A 5 42.73 -3.67 -17.25
C ALA A 5 41.29 -3.84 -17.76
N PHE A 6 40.66 -4.97 -17.40
CA PHE A 6 39.22 -5.17 -17.54
C PHE A 6 38.53 -4.26 -16.51
N ALA A 7 38.01 -3.12 -16.96
CA ALA A 7 37.11 -2.30 -16.16
C ALA A 7 35.77 -3.04 -16.04
N ILE A 8 35.58 -3.74 -14.92
CA ILE A 8 34.28 -4.28 -14.54
C ILE A 8 33.42 -3.08 -14.12
N VAL A 9 32.61 -2.57 -15.06
CA VAL A 9 31.51 -1.66 -14.74
C VAL A 9 30.45 -2.49 -14.02
N ILE A 10 30.57 -2.58 -12.69
CA ILE A 10 29.47 -3.05 -11.84
C ILE A 10 28.40 -1.96 -11.92
N PHE A 11 27.47 -2.12 -12.86
CA PHE A 11 26.23 -1.35 -12.87
C PHE A 11 25.45 -1.79 -11.63
N THR A 12 25.67 -1.07 -10.53
CA THR A 12 24.87 -1.21 -9.31
C THR A 12 23.45 -0.81 -9.67
N ILE A 13 22.62 -1.81 -10.00
CA ILE A 13 21.16 -1.68 -10.03
C ILE A 13 20.69 -1.58 -8.57
N LEU A 14 21.13 -0.53 -7.88
CA LEU A 14 20.48 -0.01 -6.69
C LEU A 14 19.42 0.97 -7.23
N GLY A 15 18.38 0.43 -7.85
CA GLY A 15 17.11 1.14 -7.82
C GLY A 15 16.78 1.38 -6.35
N PRO A 16 16.33 2.58 -5.96
CA PRO A 16 15.88 2.80 -4.59
C PRO A 16 14.81 1.74 -4.31
N PHE A 17 15.10 0.81 -3.40
CA PHE A 17 14.05 0.02 -2.79
C PHE A 17 13.07 1.04 -2.22
N SER A 18 11.91 1.18 -2.85
CA SER A 18 10.89 2.13 -2.40
C SER A 18 10.43 1.73 -1.01
N VAL A 19 11.01 2.35 0.02
CA VAL A 19 10.66 2.18 1.45
C VAL A 19 9.25 2.73 1.75
N SER A 20 8.49 3.15 0.74
CA SER A 20 7.19 3.82 0.89
C SER A 20 6.16 2.95 1.62
N GLY A 21 6.02 1.66 1.28
CA GLY A 21 4.97 0.81 1.85
C GLY A 21 5.05 0.61 3.37
N MET A 22 6.25 0.43 3.91
CA MET A 22 6.45 0.23 5.36
C MET A 22 6.24 1.54 6.14
N ASP A 23 6.60 2.68 5.54
CA ASP A 23 6.41 4.00 6.15
C ASP A 23 4.92 4.33 6.27
N ARG A 24 4.09 3.95 5.29
CA ARG A 24 2.64 4.17 5.35
C ARG A 24 1.94 3.38 6.45
N MET A 25 2.40 2.18 6.81
CA MET A 25 1.81 1.43 7.94
C MET A 25 2.06 2.09 9.29
N THR A 26 3.20 2.78 9.45
CA THR A 26 3.60 3.36 10.74
C THR A 26 3.28 4.84 10.87
N LYS A 27 3.38 5.60 9.76
CA LYS A 27 3.15 7.06 9.73
C LYS A 27 1.86 7.47 9.03
N GLY A 28 1.20 6.55 8.32
CA GLY A 28 -0.02 6.83 7.57
C GLY A 28 0.22 7.73 6.36
N PHE A 29 -0.78 8.55 6.04
CA PHE A 29 -0.77 9.44 4.86
C PHE A 29 -0.93 10.91 5.25
N PRO A 30 0.04 11.52 5.96
CA PRO A 30 -0.08 12.88 6.46
C PRO A 30 -0.21 13.94 5.35
N ASP A 31 0.33 13.63 4.17
CA ASP A 31 0.29 14.47 2.97
C ASP A 31 -1.04 14.46 2.21
N LEU A 32 -1.95 13.55 2.56
CA LEU A 32 -3.25 13.46 1.92
C LEU A 32 -4.27 14.40 2.57
N PRO A 33 -5.20 14.96 1.76
CA PRO A 33 -6.44 15.53 2.28
C PRO A 33 -7.15 14.55 3.21
N LYS A 34 -7.85 15.06 4.23
CA LYS A 34 -8.40 14.26 5.33
C LYS A 34 -9.27 13.07 4.86
N ASP A 35 -10.07 13.28 3.84
CA ASP A 35 -10.95 12.26 3.24
C ASP A 35 -10.17 11.23 2.41
N ALA A 36 -9.20 11.69 1.61
CA ALA A 36 -8.27 10.80 0.90
C ALA A 36 -7.47 9.92 1.86
N ARG A 37 -6.95 10.52 2.94
CA ARG A 37 -6.25 9.81 4.01
C ARG A 37 -7.13 8.73 4.64
N ALA A 38 -8.37 9.09 5.01
CA ALA A 38 -9.28 8.14 5.66
C ALA A 38 -9.60 6.92 4.77
N VAL A 39 -9.68 7.10 3.45
CA VAL A 39 -9.88 5.98 2.52
C VAL A 39 -8.60 5.16 2.37
N ALA A 40 -7.43 5.81 2.21
CA ALA A 40 -6.14 5.14 2.05
C ALA A 40 -5.76 4.28 3.27
N GLU A 41 -5.91 4.83 4.48
CA GLU A 41 -5.61 4.12 5.74
C GLU A 41 -6.54 2.93 5.94
N ARG A 42 -7.83 3.10 5.60
CA ARG A 42 -8.81 2.01 5.69
C ARG A 42 -8.55 0.92 4.66
N TYR A 43 -8.15 1.28 3.44
CA TYR A 43 -7.74 0.32 2.40
C TYR A 43 -6.56 -0.53 2.88
N MET A 44 -5.52 0.12 3.41
CA MET A 44 -4.37 -0.59 3.98
C MET A 44 -4.76 -1.50 5.16
N ALA A 45 -5.62 -1.03 6.06
CA ALA A 45 -6.10 -1.85 7.17
C ALA A 45 -6.85 -3.10 6.66
N CYS A 46 -7.69 -2.95 5.63
CA CYS A 46 -8.37 -4.08 5.01
C CYS A 46 -7.40 -5.11 4.43
N GLN A 47 -6.35 -4.67 3.73
CA GLN A 47 -5.33 -5.58 3.19
C GLN A 47 -4.51 -6.26 4.30
N HIS A 48 -4.21 -5.53 5.37
CA HIS A 48 -3.49 -6.10 6.52
C HIS A 48 -4.28 -7.23 7.17
N PHE A 49 -5.55 -6.98 7.52
CA PHE A 49 -6.38 -7.98 8.21
C PHE A 49 -6.86 -9.11 7.29
N SER A 50 -7.05 -8.87 5.98
CA SER A 50 -7.46 -9.94 5.06
C SER A 50 -6.39 -11.03 4.96
N GLY A 51 -5.11 -10.65 5.02
CA GLY A 51 -3.98 -11.59 5.05
C GLY A 51 -3.87 -12.43 6.33
N GLU A 52 -4.60 -12.08 7.39
CA GLU A 52 -4.63 -12.84 8.64
C GLU A 52 -5.75 -13.90 8.68
N PHE A 53 -6.75 -13.80 7.79
CA PHE A 53 -7.85 -14.76 7.74
C PHE A 53 -7.37 -16.09 7.14
N ASN A 54 -7.46 -17.17 7.91
CA ASN A 54 -6.93 -18.48 7.52
C ASN A 54 -8.02 -19.53 7.21
N GLY A 55 -9.28 -19.23 7.51
CA GLY A 55 -10.43 -20.07 7.18
C GLY A 55 -10.64 -21.29 8.09
N THR A 56 -9.95 -21.36 9.22
CA THR A 56 -10.09 -22.43 10.22
C THR A 56 -11.31 -22.24 11.13
N GLY A 57 -11.89 -21.05 11.18
CA GLY A 57 -13.04 -20.72 12.03
C GLY A 57 -12.70 -20.61 13.52
N ASP A 58 -11.42 -20.52 13.85
CA ASP A 58 -10.93 -20.29 15.21
C ASP A 58 -11.31 -18.89 15.74
N GLU A 59 -10.91 -18.60 16.98
CA GLU A 59 -11.20 -17.28 17.55
C GLU A 59 -10.51 -16.14 16.79
N ARG A 60 -9.34 -16.40 16.19
CA ARG A 60 -8.64 -15.38 15.40
C ARG A 60 -9.42 -15.04 14.15
N ASP A 61 -9.94 -16.03 13.43
CA ASP A 61 -10.79 -15.81 12.26
C ASP A 61 -12.05 -15.01 12.59
N LYS A 62 -12.65 -15.22 13.77
CA LYS A 62 -13.82 -14.45 14.23
C LYS A 62 -13.46 -12.99 14.49
N GLU A 63 -12.33 -12.73 15.14
CA GLU A 63 -11.81 -11.38 15.39
C GLU A 63 -11.50 -10.65 14.09
N VAL A 64 -10.79 -11.32 13.17
CA VAL A 64 -10.44 -10.78 11.85
C VAL A 64 -11.71 -10.48 11.05
N THR A 65 -12.65 -11.42 11.01
CA THR A 65 -13.94 -11.24 10.31
C THR A 65 -14.72 -10.04 10.84
N LYS A 66 -14.75 -9.86 12.17
CA LYS A 66 -15.39 -8.70 12.80
C LYS A 66 -14.70 -7.39 12.37
N THR A 67 -13.37 -7.36 12.42
CA THR A 67 -12.57 -6.21 12.01
C THR A 67 -12.80 -5.83 10.56
N LEU A 68 -12.80 -6.81 9.64
CA LEU A 68 -13.07 -6.58 8.21
C LEU A 68 -14.46 -5.96 7.97
N ARG A 69 -15.48 -6.37 8.73
CA ARG A 69 -16.82 -5.78 8.67
C ARG A 69 -16.86 -4.36 9.20
N GLU A 70 -16.20 -4.08 10.33
CA GLU A 70 -16.13 -2.74 10.92
C GLU A 70 -15.41 -1.74 10.00
N LEU A 71 -14.35 -2.20 9.33
CA LEU A 71 -13.62 -1.44 8.31
C LEU A 71 -14.39 -1.32 6.97
N LYS A 72 -15.50 -2.05 6.80
CA LYS A 72 -16.30 -2.05 5.56
C LYS A 72 -15.43 -2.38 4.35
N CYS A 73 -14.67 -3.47 4.46
CA CYS A 73 -13.75 -3.91 3.41
C CYS A 73 -14.46 -4.41 2.15
N ASP A 74 -15.76 -4.70 2.23
CA ASP A 74 -16.62 -5.06 1.10
C ASP A 74 -16.80 -3.93 0.05
N ARG A 75 -16.45 -2.70 0.40
CA ARG A 75 -16.59 -1.51 -0.47
C ARG A 75 -15.31 -0.67 -0.58
N VAL A 76 -14.20 -1.12 0.00
CA VAL A 76 -13.02 -0.26 0.18
C VAL A 76 -12.33 0.08 -1.15
N GLU A 77 -12.36 -0.83 -2.12
CA GLU A 77 -11.87 -0.64 -3.49
C GLU A 77 -12.72 0.43 -4.20
N GLN A 78 -14.04 0.32 -4.10
CA GLN A 78 -14.95 1.29 -4.70
C GLN A 78 -14.78 2.68 -4.08
N ASP A 79 -14.51 2.73 -2.78
CA ASP A 79 -14.25 3.98 -2.06
C ASP A 79 -12.92 4.61 -2.51
N LEU A 80 -11.89 3.78 -2.74
CA LEU A 80 -10.59 4.21 -3.30
C LEU A 80 -10.73 4.74 -4.74
N GLU A 81 -11.52 4.09 -5.59
CA GLU A 81 -11.76 4.59 -6.95
C GLU A 81 -12.52 5.91 -6.94
N ARG A 82 -13.52 6.06 -6.07
CA ARG A 82 -14.22 7.35 -5.91
C ARG A 82 -13.29 8.45 -5.42
N ILE A 83 -12.36 8.16 -4.52
CA ILE A 83 -11.43 9.17 -3.99
C ILE A 83 -10.37 9.54 -5.04
N LYS A 84 -9.85 8.57 -5.80
CA LYS A 84 -8.98 8.82 -6.97
C LYS A 84 -9.69 9.72 -7.98
N LYS A 85 -10.97 9.45 -8.29
CA LYS A 85 -11.77 10.29 -9.19
C LYS A 85 -11.96 11.71 -8.67
N LYS A 86 -12.25 11.88 -7.37
CA LYS A 86 -12.37 13.21 -6.74
C LYS A 86 -11.08 14.04 -6.89
N TYR A 87 -9.93 13.39 -6.79
CA TYR A 87 -8.61 14.03 -6.87
C TYR A 87 -7.92 13.84 -8.22
N GLU A 88 -8.66 13.60 -9.30
CA GLU A 88 -8.10 13.29 -10.63
C GLU A 88 -7.18 14.39 -11.19
N ARG A 89 -7.38 15.64 -10.76
CA ARG A 89 -6.57 16.81 -11.15
C ARG A 89 -5.43 17.12 -10.20
N SER A 90 -5.13 16.22 -9.27
CA SER A 90 -4.08 16.39 -8.26
C SER A 90 -3.06 15.25 -8.37
N PRO A 91 -2.08 15.37 -9.29
CA PRO A 91 -1.10 14.30 -9.56
C PRO A 91 -0.39 13.78 -8.30
N ARG A 92 0.01 14.68 -7.39
CA ARG A 92 0.63 14.31 -6.11
C ARG A 92 -0.29 13.47 -5.22
N VAL A 93 -1.59 13.78 -5.18
CA VAL A 93 -2.56 12.99 -4.40
C VAL A 93 -2.72 11.60 -5.01
N LEU A 94 -2.81 11.51 -6.34
CA LEU A 94 -2.90 10.23 -7.04
C LEU A 94 -1.65 9.37 -6.84
N GLU A 95 -0.47 9.97 -6.86
CA GLU A 95 0.80 9.28 -6.60
C GLU A 95 0.81 8.65 -5.20
N ILE A 96 0.44 9.43 -4.18
CA ILE A 96 0.37 8.92 -2.80
C ILE A 96 -0.73 7.87 -2.64
N LEU A 97 -1.89 8.04 -3.28
CA LEU A 97 -2.97 7.04 -3.24
C LEU A 97 -2.57 5.70 -3.90
N LYS A 98 -1.67 5.71 -4.88
CA LYS A 98 -1.13 4.47 -5.46
C LYS A 98 -0.30 3.68 -4.45
N GLU A 99 0.34 4.32 -3.48
CA GLU A 99 1.09 3.62 -2.43
C GLU A 99 0.17 2.79 -1.52
N ALA A 100 -1.08 3.24 -1.31
CA ALA A 100 -2.08 2.45 -0.60
C ALA A 100 -2.56 1.23 -1.41
N ASP A 101 -2.63 1.38 -2.73
CA ASP A 101 -3.09 0.37 -3.69
C ASP A 101 -2.02 -0.69 -4.01
N PHE A 102 -0.73 -0.31 -3.98
CA PHE A 102 0.38 -1.18 -4.36
C PHE A 102 0.55 -2.40 -3.45
N LEU A 103 0.08 -2.33 -2.20
CA LEU A 103 0.02 -3.50 -1.29
C LEU A 103 -0.98 -4.59 -1.75
N ALA A 104 -1.84 -4.32 -2.75
CA ALA A 104 -2.76 -5.29 -3.33
C ALA A 104 -2.25 -5.92 -4.64
N ALA A 105 -1.16 -5.41 -5.23
CA ALA A 105 -0.63 -5.85 -6.53
C ALA A 105 0.70 -6.63 -6.42
N ALA A 106 1.23 -6.79 -5.21
CA ALA A 106 2.44 -7.56 -4.89
C ALA A 106 2.05 -8.79 -4.06
#